data_AF-A0A661VA68-F1
#
_entry.id   AF-A0A661VA68-F1
#
_cell.length_a   1.000
_cell.length_b   1.000
_cell.length_c   1.000
_cell.angle_alpha   90.00
_cell.angle_beta   90.00
_cell.angle_gamma   90.00
#
_symmetry.space_group_name_H-M   'P 1'
#
loop_
_entity.id
_entity.type
_entity.pdbx_description
1 polymer ?
#
loop_
_entity_poly.entity_id
_entity_poly.type
_entity_poly.pdbx_seq_one_letter_code
_entity_poly.pdbx_strand_id
1 'polypeptide(L)'
;MKLRILSAEDVRRALPMRQAIEAMKRAFAQLSTGQADVPLRSALDVPCHNGVTLFMPAYLAEDDHMAVKIVSVFNDNPAQGLPLIHALVVVVNATTGEPTAVMDGTYLTALRTGAASGAATDLLAREEARVAAVFGAGTQGRTQLEAVCAVRPIEQAWVYDV
;
A
#
# COMPACT_ATOMS: atom_id res chain seq x y z
N MET A 1 6.26 16.99 -22.43
CA MET A 1 5.91 16.00 -21.39
C MET A 1 5.07 16.67 -20.30
N LYS A 2 3.88 16.14 -19.97
CA LYS A 2 3.05 16.67 -18.87
C LYS A 2 3.03 15.65 -17.74
N LEU A 3 3.83 15.88 -16.70
CA LEU A 3 3.89 15.03 -15.53
C LEU A 3 2.72 15.34 -14.60
N ARG A 4 1.89 14.34 -14.27
CA ARG A 4 0.78 14.52 -13.32
C ARG A 4 1.30 14.36 -11.89
N ILE A 5 1.00 15.32 -11.03
CA ILE A 5 1.33 15.28 -9.60
C ILE A 5 0.04 15.06 -8.83
N LEU A 6 -0.01 14.04 -7.97
CA LEU A 6 -1.18 13.69 -7.17
C LEU A 6 -0.84 13.76 -5.68
N SER A 7 -1.56 14.61 -4.96
CA SER A 7 -1.46 14.70 -3.50
C SER A 7 -2.09 13.49 -2.81
N ALA A 8 -1.89 13.35 -1.50
CA ALA A 8 -2.58 12.35 -0.69
C ALA A 8 -4.11 12.48 -0.79
N GLU A 9 -4.63 13.70 -0.92
CA GLU A 9 -6.07 13.94 -1.10
C GLU A 9 -6.57 13.45 -2.46
N ASP A 10 -5.79 13.70 -3.52
CA ASP A 10 -6.12 13.21 -4.86
C ASP A 10 -6.16 11.68 -4.89
N VAL A 11 -5.17 11.01 -4.27
CA VAL A 11 -5.13 9.54 -4.17
C VAL A 11 -6.34 9.02 -3.37
N ARG A 12 -6.65 9.63 -2.23
CA ARG A 12 -7.80 9.24 -1.39
C ARG A 12 -9.13 9.35 -2.13
N ARG A 13 -9.32 10.43 -2.89
CA ARG A 13 -10.54 10.65 -3.68
C ARG A 13 -10.63 9.68 -4.86
N ALA A 14 -9.51 9.33 -5.47
CA ALA A 14 -9.47 8.52 -6.68
C ALA A 14 -9.61 7.01 -6.43
N LEU A 15 -9.20 6.51 -5.25
CA LEU A 15 -9.11 5.07 -5.00
C LEU A 15 -9.78 4.65 -3.66
N PRO A 16 -11.09 4.34 -3.68
CA PRO A 16 -11.80 3.76 -2.53
C PRO A 16 -11.27 2.38 -2.13
N MET A 17 -11.39 2.01 -0.85
CA MET A 17 -10.85 0.75 -0.31
C MET A 17 -11.30 -0.51 -1.07
N ARG A 18 -12.59 -0.63 -1.43
CA ARG A 18 -13.08 -1.79 -2.22
C ARG A 18 -12.35 -1.93 -3.56
N GLN A 19 -12.11 -0.82 -4.26
CA GLN A 19 -11.38 -0.84 -5.53
C GLN A 19 -9.91 -1.17 -5.33
N ALA A 20 -9.29 -0.69 -4.24
CA ALA A 20 -7.94 -1.06 -3.87
C ALA A 20 -7.81 -2.57 -3.59
N ILE A 21 -8.80 -3.18 -2.92
CA ILE A 21 -8.84 -4.63 -2.66
C ILE A 21 -8.90 -5.41 -3.97
N GLU A 22 -9.77 -5.02 -4.91
CA GLU A 22 -9.84 -5.67 -6.22
C GLU A 22 -8.55 -5.51 -7.04
N ALA A 23 -7.92 -4.33 -6.99
CA ALA A 23 -6.62 -4.11 -7.61
C ALA A 23 -5.54 -5.03 -7.01
N MET A 24 -5.53 -5.22 -5.68
CA MET A 24 -4.60 -6.14 -5.02
C MET A 24 -4.85 -7.60 -5.41
N LYS A 25 -6.11 -8.04 -5.53
CA LYS A 25 -6.44 -9.40 -6.01
C LYS A 25 -5.89 -9.63 -7.42
N ARG A 26 -6.08 -8.67 -8.34
CA ARG A 26 -5.56 -8.75 -9.72
C ARG A 26 -4.04 -8.80 -9.74
N ALA A 27 -3.38 -7.93 -8.99
CA ALA A 27 -1.92 -7.90 -8.91
C ALA A 27 -1.34 -9.20 -8.36
N PHE A 28 -1.94 -9.77 -7.31
CA PHE A 28 -1.53 -11.08 -6.78
C PHE A 28 -1.82 -12.23 -7.75
N ALA A 29 -2.94 -12.20 -8.46
CA ALA A 29 -3.24 -13.19 -9.48
C ALA A 29 -2.18 -13.18 -10.59
N GLN A 30 -1.86 -12.01 -11.15
CA GLN A 30 -0.80 -11.86 -12.16
C GLN A 30 0.56 -12.31 -11.64
N LEU A 31 0.91 -11.96 -10.40
CA LEU A 31 2.15 -12.45 -9.78
C LEU A 31 2.17 -13.99 -9.71
N SER A 32 1.07 -14.61 -9.27
CA SER A 32 0.99 -16.07 -9.13
C SER A 32 1.01 -16.83 -10.46
N THR A 33 0.60 -16.18 -11.56
CA THR A 33 0.58 -16.76 -12.91
C THR A 33 1.81 -16.38 -13.75
N GLY A 34 2.81 -15.71 -13.16
CA GLY A 34 4.04 -15.31 -13.85
C GLY A 34 3.85 -14.15 -14.83
N GLN A 35 2.77 -13.38 -14.70
CA GLN A 35 2.45 -12.18 -15.48
C GLN A 35 2.87 -10.88 -14.78
N ALA A 36 3.71 -10.95 -13.75
CA ALA A 36 4.28 -9.79 -13.09
C ALA A 36 5.79 -9.94 -12.91
N ASP A 37 6.53 -8.86 -13.18
CA ASP A 37 7.92 -8.71 -12.80
C ASP A 37 8.01 -7.85 -11.53
N VAL A 38 8.40 -8.48 -10.43
CA VAL A 38 8.51 -7.86 -9.11
C VAL A 38 9.85 -8.26 -8.51
N PRO A 39 10.96 -7.62 -8.91
CA PRO A 39 12.28 -7.96 -8.40
C PRO A 39 12.35 -7.69 -6.89
N LEU A 40 13.30 -8.34 -6.22
CA LEU A 40 13.55 -8.07 -4.81
C LEU A 40 13.86 -6.58 -4.61
N ARG A 41 13.18 -5.96 -3.65
CA ARG A 41 13.39 -4.55 -3.30
C ARG A 41 14.86 -4.28 -2.96
N SER A 42 15.38 -3.15 -3.43
CA SER A 42 16.69 -2.65 -3.00
C SER A 42 16.54 -1.87 -1.70
N ALA A 43 17.39 -2.16 -0.72
CA ALA A 43 17.43 -1.46 0.57
C ALA A 43 18.70 -0.61 0.69
N LEU A 44 18.54 0.62 1.15
CA LEU A 44 19.61 1.53 1.51
C LEU A 44 19.48 1.87 2.99
N ASP A 45 20.30 1.24 3.81
CA ASP A 45 20.33 1.49 5.25
C ASP A 45 20.98 2.83 5.56
N VAL A 46 20.46 3.52 6.58
CA VAL A 46 20.97 4.79 7.11
C VAL A 46 21.17 4.63 8.62
N PRO A 47 22.21 3.89 9.05
CA PRO A 47 22.34 3.47 10.46
C PRO A 47 22.46 4.65 11.44
N CYS A 48 23.12 5.73 11.03
CA CYS A 48 23.26 6.95 11.83
C CYS A 48 21.94 7.66 12.15
N HIS A 49 20.86 7.32 11.44
CA HIS A 49 19.52 7.87 11.64
C HIS A 49 18.48 6.80 11.95
N ASN A 50 18.92 5.59 12.33
CA ASN A 50 18.04 4.47 12.65
C ASN A 50 16.94 4.27 11.57
N GLY A 51 17.35 4.33 10.31
CA GLY A 51 16.43 4.39 9.18
C GLY A 51 16.87 3.56 7.99
N VAL A 52 15.93 3.31 7.08
CA VAL A 52 16.14 2.60 5.83
C VAL A 52 15.27 3.21 4.73
N THR A 53 15.80 3.29 3.51
CA THR A 53 15.03 3.63 2.31
C THR A 53 14.98 2.45 1.36
N LEU A 54 13.78 2.11 0.87
CA LEU A 54 13.51 0.98 0.00
C LEU A 54 13.06 1.47 -1.38
N PHE A 55 13.60 0.84 -2.42
CA PHE A 55 13.19 1.03 -3.81
C PHE A 55 12.47 -0.23 -4.27
N MET A 56 11.22 -0.08 -4.69
CA MET A 56 10.32 -1.18 -5.00
C MET A 56 9.71 -0.99 -6.39
N PRO A 57 10.43 -1.36 -7.47
CA PRO A 57 9.87 -1.37 -8.82
C PRO A 57 8.97 -2.60 -9.02
N ALA A 58 7.96 -2.46 -9.87
CA ALA A 58 7.13 -3.57 -10.33
C ALA A 58 6.56 -3.27 -11.73
N TYR A 59 6.35 -4.33 -12.49
CA TYR A 59 5.66 -4.31 -13.78
C TYR A 59 4.60 -5.42 -13.82
N LEU A 60 3.37 -5.05 -14.17
CA LEU A 60 2.23 -5.96 -14.37
C LEU A 60 1.99 -6.09 -15.87
N ALA A 61 2.31 -7.25 -16.45
CA ALA A 61 2.35 -7.44 -17.89
C ALA A 61 0.97 -7.47 -18.56
N GLU A 62 -0.04 -7.98 -17.86
CA GLU A 62 -1.41 -8.04 -18.39
C GLU A 62 -2.04 -6.64 -18.48
N ASP A 63 -1.72 -5.76 -17.53
CA ASP A 63 -2.27 -4.41 -17.47
C ASP A 63 -1.38 -3.33 -18.15
N ASP A 64 -0.18 -3.70 -18.61
CA ASP A 64 0.86 -2.76 -19.09
C ASP A 64 1.18 -1.64 -18.07
N HIS A 65 1.16 -1.98 -16.77
CA HIS A 65 1.39 -1.03 -15.68
C HIS A 65 2.79 -1.17 -15.09
N MET A 66 3.57 -0.09 -15.12
CA MET A 66 4.90 -0.01 -14.51
C MET A 66 4.97 1.13 -13.49
N ALA A 67 5.49 0.83 -12.30
CA ALA A 67 5.69 1.83 -11.27
C ALA A 67 6.89 1.51 -10.38
N VAL A 68 7.43 2.53 -9.73
CA VAL A 68 8.41 2.39 -8.67
C VAL A 68 7.97 3.17 -7.43
N LYS A 69 8.06 2.51 -6.29
CA LYS A 69 7.88 3.16 -4.99
C LYS A 69 9.23 3.40 -4.33
N ILE A 70 9.42 4.61 -3.84
CA ILE A 70 10.48 4.97 -2.90
C ILE A 70 9.81 5.13 -1.54
N VAL A 71 10.22 4.35 -0.54
CA VAL A 71 9.65 4.42 0.80
C VAL A 71 10.75 4.40 1.85
N SER A 72 10.68 5.34 2.78
CA SER A 72 11.61 5.47 3.89
C SER A 72 10.91 5.14 5.19
N VAL A 73 11.60 4.40 6.06
CA VAL A 73 11.17 4.07 7.43
C VAL A 73 12.26 4.56 8.37
N PHE A 74 11.94 5.56 9.19
CA PHE A 74 12.90 6.20 10.11
C PHE A 74 12.34 6.11 11.53
N ASN A 75 12.88 5.21 12.34
CA ASN A 75 12.27 4.80 13.60
C ASN A 75 12.20 5.91 14.64
N ASP A 76 13.09 6.90 14.54
CA ASP A 76 13.18 8.01 15.49
C ASP A 76 12.30 9.22 15.09
N ASN A 77 11.64 9.18 13.93
CA ASN A 77 10.78 10.27 13.44
C ASN A 77 9.59 10.59 14.39
N PRO A 78 8.87 9.59 14.96
CA PRO A 78 7.76 9.88 15.85
C PRO A 78 8.15 10.72 17.07
N ALA A 79 9.36 10.52 17.62
CA ALA A 79 9.88 11.32 18.73
C ALA A 79 10.12 12.79 18.35
N GLN A 80 10.22 13.08 17.05
CA GLN A 80 10.41 14.41 16.48
C GLN A 80 9.09 14.99 15.91
N GLY A 81 7.95 14.33 16.12
CA GLY A 81 6.66 14.74 15.57
C GLY A 81 6.50 14.49 14.07
N LEU A 82 7.37 13.68 13.47
CA LEU A 82 7.31 13.30 12.06
C LEU A 82 6.68 11.90 11.87
N PRO A 83 6.03 11.62 10.73
CA PRO A 83 5.60 10.26 10.39
C PRO A 83 6.77 9.27 10.35
N LEU A 84 6.51 8.04 10.85
CA LEU A 84 7.46 6.92 10.75
C LEU A 84 7.80 6.57 9.30
N ILE A 85 6.84 6.72 8.40
CA ILE A 85 6.94 6.33 6.99
C ILE A 85 6.70 7.55 6.10
N HIS A 86 7.60 7.75 5.14
CA HIS A 86 7.43 8.68 4.03
C HIS A 86 7.59 7.92 2.72
N ALA A 87 6.74 8.20 1.73
CA ALA A 87 6.85 7.53 0.45
C ALA A 87 6.39 8.36 -0.73
N LEU A 88 6.93 8.03 -1.90
CA LEU A 88 6.58 8.55 -3.21
C LEU A 88 6.41 7.38 -4.17
N VAL A 89 5.43 7.46 -5.07
CA VAL A 89 5.28 6.52 -6.18
C VAL A 89 5.39 7.26 -7.50
N VAL A 90 6.21 6.72 -8.40
CA VAL A 90 6.35 7.18 -9.78
C VAL A 90 5.75 6.13 -10.70
N VAL A 91 4.84 6.56 -11.58
CA VAL A 91 4.27 5.73 -12.64
C VAL A 91 5.04 6.02 -13.92
N VAL A 92 5.42 4.95 -14.61
CA VAL A 92 6.19 4.99 -15.84
C VAL A 92 5.37 4.34 -16.93
N ASN A 93 5.32 4.96 -18.12
CA ASN A 93 4.76 4.33 -19.30
C ASN A 93 5.64 3.12 -19.66
N ALA A 94 5.10 1.90 -19.58
CA ALA A 94 5.84 0.68 -19.83
C ALA A 94 6.32 0.54 -21.29
N THR A 95 5.63 1.18 -22.24
CA THR A 95 6.00 1.20 -23.66
C THR A 95 7.13 2.19 -23.96
N THR A 96 7.05 3.42 -23.43
CA THR A 96 7.97 4.52 -23.81
C THR A 96 9.04 4.84 -22.77
N GLY A 97 8.89 4.35 -21.53
CA GLY A 97 9.74 4.71 -20.40
C GLY A 97 9.49 6.11 -19.84
N GLU A 98 8.54 6.87 -20.39
CA GLU A 98 8.24 8.23 -19.93
C GLU A 98 7.54 8.21 -18.56
N PRO A 99 8.00 9.00 -17.57
CA PRO A 99 7.25 9.20 -16.33
C PRO A 99 5.93 9.92 -16.60
N THR A 100 4.81 9.31 -16.18
CA THR A 100 3.46 9.84 -16.44
C THR A 100 2.83 10.48 -15.21
N ALA A 101 3.15 9.97 -14.02
CA ALA A 101 2.67 10.51 -12.77
C ALA A 101 3.65 10.34 -11.61
N VAL A 102 3.56 11.26 -10.65
CA VAL A 102 4.15 11.17 -9.32
C VAL A 102 3.04 11.37 -8.31
N MET A 103 2.96 10.52 -7.30
CA MET A 103 1.89 10.58 -6.30
C MET A 103 2.40 10.35 -4.88
N ASP A 104 1.65 10.85 -3.91
CA ASP A 104 1.88 10.55 -2.50
C ASP A 104 1.89 9.03 -2.27
N GLY A 105 3.04 8.51 -1.88
CA GLY A 105 3.22 7.11 -1.57
C GLY A 105 2.88 6.78 -0.12
N THR A 106 2.76 7.79 0.75
CA THR A 106 2.57 7.60 2.19
C THR A 106 1.17 7.06 2.48
N TYR A 107 0.14 7.77 2.02
CA TYR A 107 -1.25 7.31 2.10
C TYR A 107 -1.46 6.06 1.25
N LEU A 108 -0.94 6.03 0.02
CA LEU A 108 -1.07 4.87 -0.87
C LEU A 108 -0.47 3.60 -0.25
N THR A 109 0.64 3.73 0.50
CA THR A 109 1.24 2.60 1.23
C THR A 109 0.31 2.08 2.32
N ALA A 110 -0.35 2.94 3.09
CA ALA A 110 -1.32 2.50 4.09
C ALA A 110 -2.53 1.83 3.44
N LEU A 111 -3.08 2.45 2.38
CA LEU A 111 -4.24 1.96 1.63
C LEU A 111 -3.98 0.57 1.04
N ARG A 112 -2.92 0.41 0.25
CA ARG A 112 -2.61 -0.88 -0.42
C ARG A 112 -2.25 -1.98 0.58
N THR A 113 -1.70 -1.64 1.75
CA THR A 113 -1.35 -2.62 2.78
C THR A 113 -2.61 -3.15 3.47
N GLY A 114 -3.56 -2.26 3.81
CA GLY A 114 -4.89 -2.67 4.24
C GLY A 114 -5.60 -3.48 3.17
N ALA A 115 -5.62 -3.00 1.92
CA ALA A 115 -6.27 -3.67 0.80
C ALA A 115 -5.71 -5.08 0.51
N ALA A 116 -4.40 -5.29 0.66
CA ALA A 116 -3.79 -6.61 0.53
C ALA A 116 -4.35 -7.59 1.57
N SER A 117 -4.45 -7.13 2.84
CA SER A 117 -5.09 -7.92 3.90
C SER A 117 -6.59 -8.08 3.68
N GLY A 118 -7.27 -7.08 3.12
CA GLY A 118 -8.68 -7.17 2.71
C GLY A 118 -8.89 -8.25 1.65
N ALA A 119 -8.02 -8.32 0.63
CA ALA A 119 -8.04 -9.36 -0.38
C ALA A 119 -7.83 -10.77 0.22
N ALA A 120 -6.87 -10.91 1.13
CA ALA A 120 -6.64 -12.16 1.85
C ALA A 120 -7.83 -12.52 2.75
N THR A 121 -8.38 -11.55 3.49
CA THR A 121 -9.56 -11.73 4.34
C THR A 121 -10.75 -12.19 3.51
N ASP A 122 -10.94 -11.60 2.34
CA ASP A 122 -12.07 -11.94 1.47
C ASP A 122 -12.04 -13.39 0.99
N LEU A 123 -10.85 -13.93 0.73
CA LEU A 123 -10.67 -15.30 0.28
C LEU A 123 -10.62 -16.32 1.43
N LEU A 124 -10.13 -15.93 2.62
CA LEU A 124 -9.72 -16.87 3.66
C LEU A 124 -10.56 -16.81 4.94
N ALA A 125 -11.18 -15.68 5.25
CA ALA A 125 -11.99 -15.54 6.46
C ALA A 125 -13.40 -16.09 6.24
N ARG A 126 -14.05 -16.58 7.31
CA ARG A 126 -15.48 -16.95 7.28
C ARG A 126 -16.32 -15.77 6.78
N GLU A 127 -17.25 -16.03 5.88
CA GLU A 127 -18.14 -15.00 5.31
C GLU A 127 -18.95 -14.27 6.40
N GLU A 128 -19.39 -15.02 7.42
CA GLU A 128 -20.17 -14.52 8.56
C GLU A 128 -19.32 -13.96 9.72
N ALA A 129 -18.06 -13.60 9.48
CA ALA A 129 -17.25 -12.96 10.52
C ALA A 129 -17.82 -11.57 10.89
N ARG A 130 -18.17 -11.38 12.17
CA ARG A 130 -18.78 -10.13 12.70
C ARG A 130 -17.92 -9.37 13.71
N VAL A 131 -16.83 -9.96 14.18
CA VAL A 131 -15.94 -9.35 15.18
C VAL A 131 -14.51 -9.32 14.65
N ALA A 132 -13.88 -8.14 14.68
CA ALA A 132 -12.47 -7.95 14.36
C ALA A 132 -11.67 -7.59 15.62
N ALA A 133 -10.40 -7.97 15.67
CA ALA A 133 -9.46 -7.53 16.69
C ALA A 133 -8.25 -6.87 16.01
N VAL A 134 -7.86 -5.70 16.51
CA VAL A 134 -6.73 -4.91 16.00
C VAL A 134 -5.71 -4.75 17.12
N PHE A 135 -4.49 -5.22 16.87
CA PHE A 135 -3.34 -5.03 17.75
C PHE A 135 -2.43 -3.96 17.12
N GLY A 136 -2.38 -2.78 17.73
CA GLY A 136 -1.75 -1.57 17.21
C GLY A 136 -2.74 -0.63 16.51
N ALA A 137 -3.01 0.51 17.13
CA ALA A 137 -3.96 1.55 16.70
C ALA A 137 -3.30 2.67 15.84
N GLY A 138 -2.12 2.40 15.27
CA GLY A 138 -1.44 3.28 14.33
C GLY A 138 -2.09 3.35 12.94
N THR A 139 -1.42 4.03 12.01
CA THR A 139 -1.92 4.25 10.62
C THR A 139 -2.33 2.96 9.92
N GLN A 140 -1.56 1.87 10.08
CA GLN A 140 -1.89 0.59 9.45
C GLN A 140 -3.11 -0.08 10.11
N GLY A 141 -3.24 -0.01 11.44
CA GLY A 141 -4.40 -0.59 12.14
C GLY A 141 -5.73 -0.03 11.61
N ARG A 142 -5.76 1.25 11.25
CA ARG A 142 -6.92 1.91 10.65
C ARG A 142 -7.26 1.36 9.26
N THR A 143 -6.29 1.29 8.34
CA THR A 143 -6.56 0.80 6.98
C THR A 143 -6.78 -0.71 6.93
N GLN A 144 -6.18 -1.46 7.85
CA GLN A 144 -6.46 -2.89 8.06
C GLN A 144 -7.92 -3.09 8.46
N LEU A 145 -8.41 -2.38 9.47
CA LEU A 145 -9.81 -2.47 9.89
C LEU A 145 -10.77 -2.01 8.79
N GLU A 146 -10.47 -0.91 8.11
CA GLU A 146 -11.27 -0.42 6.97
C GLU A 146 -11.38 -1.49 5.86
N ALA A 147 -10.28 -2.17 5.53
CA ALA A 147 -10.27 -3.22 4.51
C ALA A 147 -11.08 -4.45 4.93
N VAL A 148 -10.97 -4.88 6.19
CA VAL A 148 -11.76 -6.00 6.73
C VAL A 148 -13.25 -5.67 6.70
N CYS A 149 -13.65 -4.46 7.15
CA CYS A 149 -15.03 -4.00 7.10
C CYS A 149 -15.56 -3.84 5.67
N ALA A 150 -14.69 -3.63 4.68
CA ALA A 150 -15.09 -3.57 3.29
C ALA A 150 -15.50 -4.95 2.73
N VAL A 151 -15.03 -6.06 3.31
CA VAL A 151 -15.26 -7.42 2.78
C VAL A 151 -16.04 -8.33 3.73
N ARG A 152 -16.21 -7.95 5.00
CA ARG A 152 -16.99 -8.70 5.99
C ARG A 152 -18.00 -7.81 6.72
N PRO A 153 -19.14 -8.36 7.19
CA PRO A 153 -20.14 -7.62 7.94
C PRO A 153 -19.70 -7.44 9.40
N ILE A 154 -18.57 -6.74 9.62
CA ILE A 154 -18.06 -6.47 10.96
C ILE A 154 -19.01 -5.54 11.71
N GLU A 155 -19.42 -5.96 12.90
CA GLU A 155 -20.31 -5.23 13.81
C GLU A 155 -19.55 -4.70 15.04
N GLN A 156 -18.45 -5.35 15.41
CA GLN A 156 -17.64 -4.99 16.58
C GLN A 156 -16.15 -5.11 16.30
N ALA A 157 -15.38 -4.13 16.77
CA ALA A 157 -13.92 -4.15 16.73
C ALA A 157 -13.33 -4.01 18.15
N TRP A 158 -12.44 -4.92 18.53
CA TRP A 158 -11.59 -4.79 19.71
C TRP A 158 -10.25 -4.18 19.30
N VAL A 159 -9.75 -3.23 20.08
CA VAL A 159 -8.47 -2.58 19.80
C VAL A 159 -7.59 -2.63 21.04
N TYR A 160 -6.35 -3.05 20.87
CA TYR A 160 -5.30 -3.03 21.89
C TYR A 160 -4.06 -2.31 21.36
N ASP A 161 -3.48 -1.42 22.17
CA ASP A 161 -2.21 -0.73 21.91
C ASP A 161 -1.44 -0.56 23.23
N VAL A 162 -0.12 -0.41 23.16
CA VAL A 162 0.81 -0.35 24.31
C VAL A 162 1.10 1.07 24.79
#